data_AF-A0A8X6FZL2-F1
#
_entry.id   AF-A0A8X6FZL2-F1
#
_cell.length_a   1.000
_cell.length_b   1.000
_cell.length_c   1.000
_cell.angle_alpha   90.00
_cell.angle_beta   90.00
_cell.angle_gamma   90.00
#
_symmetry.space_group_name_H-M   'P 1'
#
loop_
_entity.id
_entity.type
_entity.pdbx_description
1 polymer ?
#
loop_
_entity_poly.entity_id
_entity_poly.type
_entity_poly.pdbx_seq_one_letter_code
_entity_poly.pdbx_strand_id
1 'polypeptide(L)'
;MTVNRIEKIRSVIHFNYNTQHNPVGHPNHDRLAKIRPVVVHLNKLFVSVTTFDQRLFQDEQMRSTKRAHFMKQYLSNKPHKWAFKLFVVCSLSGYAYSFGIYSSKQDVDNLSDDGAVGNTVIRLCR
;
A
#
# COMPACT_ATOMS: atom_id res chain seq x y z
N MET A 1 -17.81 -18.29 16.02
CA MET A 1 -16.37 -18.51 16.25
C MET A 1 -16.02 -17.96 17.63
N THR A 2 -15.27 -18.66 18.46
CA THR A 2 -14.93 -18.20 19.82
C THR A 2 -13.87 -17.09 19.80
N VAL A 3 -13.84 -16.24 20.83
CA VAL A 3 -12.84 -15.15 20.97
C VAL A 3 -11.42 -15.71 20.90
N ASN A 4 -11.13 -16.75 21.69
CA ASN A 4 -9.81 -17.40 21.71
C ASN A 4 -9.39 -17.93 20.33
N ARG A 5 -10.35 -18.44 19.54
CA ARG A 5 -10.05 -18.92 18.18
C ARG A 5 -9.73 -17.76 17.24
N ILE A 6 -10.46 -16.66 17.30
CA ILE A 6 -10.18 -15.46 16.50
C ILE A 6 -8.81 -14.89 16.85
N GLU A 7 -8.49 -14.77 18.14
CA GLU A 7 -7.19 -14.27 18.59
C GLU A 7 -6.04 -15.16 18.12
N LYS A 8 -6.21 -16.50 18.22
CA LYS A 8 -5.22 -17.43 17.70
C LYS A 8 -5.01 -17.24 16.20
N ILE A 9 -6.07 -17.17 15.40
CA ILE A 9 -5.98 -16.93 13.95
C ILE A 9 -5.26 -15.60 13.66
N ARG A 10 -5.62 -14.52 14.35
CA ARG A 10 -5.00 -13.19 14.18
C ARG A 10 -3.50 -13.20 14.49
N SER A 11 -3.04 -14.03 15.43
CA SER A 11 -1.63 -14.13 15.78
C SER A 11 -0.76 -14.89 14.77
N VAL A 12 -1.36 -15.77 13.96
CA VAL A 12 -0.64 -16.66 13.03
C VAL A 12 -0.92 -16.37 11.55
N ILE A 13 -1.68 -15.32 11.26
CA ILE A 13 -2.01 -14.97 9.88
C ILE A 13 -0.79 -14.42 9.14
N HIS A 14 -0.43 -15.07 8.04
CA HIS A 14 0.69 -14.72 7.17
C HIS A 14 0.27 -14.77 5.71
N PHE A 15 0.71 -13.80 4.92
CA PHE A 15 0.38 -13.72 3.49
C PHE A 15 1.59 -13.89 2.57
N ASN A 16 2.79 -14.07 3.13
CA ASN A 16 3.99 -14.40 2.36
C ASN A 16 4.95 -15.26 3.21
N TYR A 17 5.81 -16.03 2.54
CA TYR A 17 6.83 -16.87 3.16
C TYR A 17 7.97 -16.03 3.74
N ASN A 18 8.38 -16.32 4.97
CA ASN A 18 9.49 -15.62 5.62
C ASN A 18 10.84 -15.87 4.92
N THR A 19 10.97 -16.99 4.19
CA THR A 19 12.17 -17.33 3.41
C THR A 19 12.42 -16.37 2.24
N GLN A 20 11.37 -15.70 1.75
CA GLN A 20 11.45 -14.72 0.66
C GLN A 20 11.67 -13.29 1.17
N HIS A 21 11.75 -13.09 2.49
CA HIS A 21 11.97 -11.77 3.08
C HIS A 21 13.47 -11.52 3.25
N ASN A 22 14.03 -10.77 2.30
CA ASN A 22 15.42 -10.35 2.34
C ASN A 22 15.72 -9.52 3.61
N PRO A 23 16.92 -9.63 4.20
CA PRO A 23 17.29 -8.85 5.38
C PRO A 23 17.41 -7.36 5.06
N VAL A 24 17.29 -6.52 6.10
CA VAL A 24 17.49 -5.07 5.99
C VAL A 24 18.91 -4.79 5.47
N GLY A 25 19.03 -3.92 4.47
CA GLY A 25 20.31 -3.60 3.81
C GLY A 25 20.58 -4.42 2.55
N HIS A 26 19.81 -5.49 2.29
CA HIS A 26 19.87 -6.18 1.00
C HIS A 26 19.29 -5.28 -0.11
N PRO A 27 19.88 -5.23 -1.33
CA PRO A 27 19.37 -4.41 -2.43
C PRO A 27 17.88 -4.65 -2.76
N ASN A 28 17.46 -5.91 -2.70
CA ASN A 28 16.08 -6.33 -2.94
C ASN A 28 15.21 -6.39 -1.66
N HIS A 29 15.55 -5.63 -0.62
CA HIS A 29 14.77 -5.60 0.61
C HIS A 29 13.45 -4.83 0.42
N ASP A 30 12.33 -5.54 0.44
CA ASP A 30 10.99 -4.95 0.44
C ASP A 30 10.38 -4.96 1.84
N ARG A 31 10.20 -3.77 2.43
CA ARG A 31 9.54 -3.59 3.74
C ARG A 31 8.09 -4.08 3.75
N LEU A 32 7.44 -4.16 2.59
CA LEU A 32 6.08 -4.64 2.43
C LEU A 32 6.01 -6.11 1.99
N ALA A 33 7.14 -6.84 1.97
CA ALA A 33 7.21 -8.22 1.46
C ALA A 33 6.12 -9.13 2.02
N LYS A 34 5.80 -9.00 3.32
CA LYS A 34 4.78 -9.83 3.98
C LYS A 34 3.35 -9.63 3.46
N ILE A 35 3.03 -8.46 2.92
CA ILE A 35 1.68 -8.13 2.42
C ILE A 35 1.65 -7.90 0.90
N ARG A 36 2.83 -7.90 0.25
CA ARG A 36 2.97 -7.66 -1.18
C ARG A 36 2.06 -8.57 -2.03
N PRO A 37 1.91 -9.88 -1.76
CA PRO A 37 1.02 -10.73 -2.55
C PRO A 37 -0.44 -10.27 -2.50
N VAL A 38 -0.90 -9.81 -1.33
CA VAL A 38 -2.26 -9.30 -1.13
C VAL A 38 -2.48 -8.00 -1.91
N VAL A 39 -1.53 -7.05 -1.83
CA VAL A 39 -1.63 -5.77 -2.54
C VAL A 39 -1.67 -6.00 -4.06
N VAL A 40 -0.77 -6.86 -4.57
CA VAL A 40 -0.74 -7.19 -6.01
C VAL A 40 -2.03 -7.87 -6.45
N HIS A 41 -2.55 -8.81 -5.66
CA HIS A 41 -3.79 -9.50 -5.97
C HIS A 41 -5.00 -8.54 -5.98
N LEU A 42 -5.12 -7.68 -4.96
CA LEU A 42 -6.22 -6.72 -4.86
C LEU A 42 -6.19 -5.71 -6.01
N ASN A 43 -5.03 -5.15 -6.35
CA ASN A 43 -4.92 -4.21 -7.48
C ASN A 43 -5.32 -4.90 -8.81
N LYS A 44 -4.92 -6.15 -9.03
CA LYS A 44 -5.35 -6.92 -10.21
C LYS A 44 -6.87 -7.15 -10.23
N LEU A 45 -7.44 -7.48 -9.07
CA LEU A 45 -8.88 -7.69 -8.96
C LEU A 45 -9.67 -6.41 -9.22
N PHE A 46 -9.28 -5.28 -8.63
CA PHE A 46 -9.99 -4.02 -8.78
C PHE A 46 -10.06 -3.57 -10.24
N VAL A 47 -8.94 -3.66 -10.97
CA VAL A 47 -8.90 -3.35 -12.40
C VAL A 47 -9.71 -4.35 -13.24
N SER A 48 -9.86 -5.60 -12.78
CA SER A 48 -10.66 -6.60 -13.52
C SER A 48 -12.17 -6.42 -13.40
N VAL A 49 -12.66 -5.71 -12.37
CA VAL A 49 -14.10 -5.59 -12.10
C VAL A 49 -14.73 -4.47 -12.93
N THR A 50 -14.00 -3.38 -13.20
CA THR A 50 -14.50 -2.25 -13.98
C THR A 50 -13.42 -1.69 -14.89
N THR A 51 -13.84 -1.13 -16.02
CA THR A 51 -12.96 -0.37 -16.90
C THR A 51 -12.63 1.00 -16.28
N PHE A 52 -11.48 1.54 -16.65
CA PHE A 52 -11.10 2.89 -16.25
C PHE A 52 -12.05 3.93 -16.81
N ASP A 53 -12.44 4.89 -15.96
CA ASP A 53 -13.13 6.10 -16.39
C ASP A 53 -12.16 7.05 -17.10
N GLN A 54 -12.70 7.92 -17.95
CA GLN A 54 -11.93 8.98 -18.61
C GLN A 54 -11.27 9.94 -17.59
N ARG A 55 -11.85 10.07 -16.39
CA ARG A 55 -11.36 10.96 -15.32
C ARG A 55 -10.97 10.12 -14.12
N LEU A 56 -9.69 10.20 -13.76
CA LEU A 56 -9.13 9.52 -12.62
C LEU A 56 -8.66 10.55 -11.59
N PHE A 57 -8.85 10.22 -10.32
CA PHE A 57 -8.37 11.01 -9.19
C PHE A 57 -7.32 10.21 -8.45
N GLN A 58 -6.24 10.87 -8.07
CA GLN A 58 -5.21 10.29 -7.22
C GLN A 58 -5.05 11.16 -5.98
N ASP A 59 -5.17 10.55 -4.81
CA ASP A 59 -5.00 11.25 -3.53
C ASP A 59 -4.44 10.31 -2.45
N GLU A 60 -4.08 10.92 -1.33
CA GLU A 60 -3.50 10.30 -0.15
C GLU A 60 -4.57 9.95 0.88
N GLN A 61 -4.68 8.65 1.16
CA GLN A 61 -5.54 8.11 2.21
C GLN A 61 -4.73 7.72 3.44
N MET A 62 -5.14 8.25 4.60
CA MET A 62 -4.56 7.92 5.90
C MET A 62 -5.32 6.77 6.56
N ARG A 63 -4.66 5.63 6.76
CA ARG A 63 -5.22 4.45 7.45
C ARG A 63 -4.65 4.32 8.87
N SER A 64 -5.46 4.71 9.85
CA SER A 64 -5.04 4.77 11.26
C SER A 64 -4.87 3.38 11.87
N THR A 65 -3.92 3.27 12.79
CA THR A 65 -3.75 2.07 13.63
C THR A 65 -3.27 2.47 15.01
N LYS A 66 -3.71 1.73 16.03
CA LYS A 66 -3.21 1.87 17.40
C LYS A 66 -1.82 1.26 17.58
N ARG A 67 -1.37 0.41 16.64
CA ARG A 67 -0.07 -0.26 16.75
C ARG A 67 1.08 0.74 16.53
N ALA A 68 2.11 0.65 17.36
CA ALA A 68 3.38 1.31 17.10
C ALA A 68 4.07 0.63 15.90
N HIS A 69 4.36 1.40 14.87
CA HIS A 69 4.97 0.89 13.64
C HIS A 69 5.76 2.01 12.95
N PHE A 70 6.97 1.71 12.48
CA PHE A 70 7.92 2.68 11.94
C PHE A 70 7.48 3.28 10.59
N MET A 71 6.69 2.55 9.79
CA MET A 71 6.14 3.05 8.51
C MET A 71 4.97 4.04 8.66
N LYS A 72 4.53 4.37 9.89
CA LYS A 72 3.50 5.41 10.06
C LYS A 72 4.08 6.77 9.69
N GLN A 73 3.28 7.56 8.99
CA GLN A 73 3.60 8.95 8.71
C GLN A 73 2.74 9.89 9.52
N TYR A 74 3.32 11.04 9.84
CA TYR A 74 2.63 12.16 10.45
C TYR A 74 2.19 13.16 9.38
N LEU A 75 0.90 13.42 9.26
CA LEU A 75 0.35 14.52 8.47
C LEU A 75 -0.47 15.42 9.38
N SER A 76 -0.05 16.67 9.56
CA SER A 76 -0.67 17.63 10.49
C SER A 76 -2.13 17.94 10.17
N ASN A 77 -2.47 17.98 8.88
CA ASN A 77 -3.75 18.46 8.37
C ASN A 77 -4.79 17.33 8.18
N LYS A 78 -4.47 16.09 8.58
CA LYS A 78 -5.39 14.95 8.47
C LYS A 78 -6.02 14.67 9.85
N PRO A 79 -7.30 14.24 9.93
CA PRO A 79 -7.96 13.94 11.20
C PRO A 79 -7.20 12.92 12.05
N HIS A 80 -6.69 11.88 11.39
CA HIS A 80 -5.75 10.92 11.98
C HIS A 80 -4.33 11.28 11.57
N LYS A 81 -3.65 12.05 12.41
CA LYS A 81 -2.32 12.59 12.09
C LYS A 81 -1.27 11.49 11.90
N TRP A 82 -1.28 10.44 12.73
CA TRP A 82 -0.35 9.31 12.66
C TRP A 82 -1.02 8.08 12.07
N ALA A 83 -0.69 7.74 10.81
CA ALA A 83 -1.31 6.63 10.10
C ALA A 83 -0.40 6.05 9.00
N PHE A 84 -0.78 4.90 8.45
CA PHE A 84 -0.19 4.46 7.19
C PHE A 84 -0.72 5.35 6.07
N LYS A 85 0.18 5.88 5.25
CA LYS A 85 -0.16 6.67 4.08
C LYS A 85 -0.28 5.74 2.88
N LEU A 86 -1.44 5.76 2.23
CA LEU A 86 -1.72 5.08 0.98
C LEU A 86 -1.93 6.14 -0.10
N PHE A 87 -1.45 5.89 -1.30
CA PHE A 87 -1.87 6.59 -2.51
C PHE A 87 -2.90 5.72 -3.20
N VAL A 88 -4.04 6.29 -3.57
CA VAL A 88 -5.16 5.55 -4.16
C VAL A 88 -5.58 6.24 -5.45
N VAL A 89 -5.76 5.46 -6.52
CA VAL A 89 -6.36 5.91 -7.78
C VAL A 89 -7.83 5.52 -7.77
N CYS A 90 -8.70 6.51 -7.96
CA CYS A 90 -10.14 6.35 -7.90
C CYS A 90 -10.85 6.92 -9.13
N SER A 91 -12.04 6.38 -9.41
CA SER A 91 -13.02 6.93 -10.34
C SER A 91 -13.71 8.17 -9.77
N LEU A 92 -14.45 8.89 -10.63
CA LEU A 92 -15.34 9.96 -10.19
C LEU A 92 -16.46 9.46 -9.26
N SER A 93 -16.90 8.21 -9.45
CA SER A 93 -17.90 7.55 -8.59
C SER A 93 -17.35 7.07 -7.24
N GLY A 94 -16.04 7.23 -6.99
CA GLY A 94 -15.38 6.83 -5.75
C GLY A 94 -14.91 5.37 -5.71
N TYR A 95 -14.95 4.66 -6.84
CA TYR A 95 -14.39 3.31 -6.97
C TYR A 95 -12.87 3.37 -6.98
N ALA A 96 -12.19 2.52 -6.20
CA ALA A 96 -10.72 2.46 -6.17
C ALA A 96 -10.20 1.42 -7.16
N TYR A 97 -9.42 1.87 -8.15
CA TYR A 97 -8.80 0.99 -9.15
C TYR A 97 -7.49 0.37 -8.67
N SER A 98 -6.66 1.16 -8.01
CA SER A 98 -5.35 0.71 -7.52
C SER A 98 -4.93 1.50 -6.30
N PHE A 99 -4.07 0.91 -5.47
CA PHE A 99 -3.43 1.63 -4.39
C PHE A 99 -1.98 1.21 -4.18
N GLY A 100 -1.19 2.14 -3.64
CA GLY A 100 0.20 1.93 -3.24
C GLY A 100 0.40 2.37 -1.80
N ILE A 101 1.08 1.55 -1.00
CA ILE A 101 1.43 1.89 0.38
C ILE A 101 2.76 2.63 0.37
N TYR A 102 2.82 3.79 1.04
CA TYR A 102 4.06 4.51 1.22
C TYR A 102 5.03 3.70 2.10
N SER A 103 6.25 3.48 1.62
CA SER A 103 7.26 2.68 2.32
C SER A 103 8.64 3.33 2.31
N SER A 104 8.69 4.66 2.51
CA SER A 104 9.90 5.48 2.34
C SER A 104 10.54 5.33 0.95
N LYS A 105 11.70 5.97 0.69
CA LYS A 105 12.38 5.91 -0.63
C LYS A 105 12.48 4.47 -1.10
N GLN A 106 11.79 4.18 -2.21
CA GLN A 106 12.02 2.99 -3.02
C GLN A 106 12.85 3.49 -4.20
N ASP A 107 14.12 3.11 -4.24
CA ASP A 107 15.03 3.38 -5.38
C ASP A 107 14.74 2.40 -6.53
N VAL A 108 13.46 2.15 -6.78
CA VAL A 108 13.02 1.13 -7.71
C VAL A 108 11.98 1.80 -8.57
N ASP A 109 12.47 2.48 -9.59
CA ASP A 109 12.04 2.30 -10.96
C ASP A 109 12.97 3.17 -11.81
N ASN A 110 13.37 2.69 -12.99
CA ASN A 110 13.97 3.52 -14.06
C ASN A 110 12.91 4.50 -14.62
N LEU A 111 12.22 5.22 -13.74
CA LEU A 111 11.27 6.27 -14.08
C LEU A 111 12.06 7.53 -14.41
N SER A 112 11.52 8.33 -15.32
CA SER A 112 11.96 9.71 -15.55
C SER A 112 12.10 10.46 -14.22
N ASP A 113 13.03 11.40 -14.14
CA ASP A 113 13.29 12.19 -12.92
C ASP A 113 12.18 13.24 -12.67
N ASP A 114 10.92 12.78 -12.60
CA ASP A 114 9.72 13.60 -12.42
C ASP A 114 9.42 13.85 -10.92
N GLY A 115 10.40 13.58 -10.05
CA GLY A 115 10.31 13.68 -8.61
C GLY A 115 9.47 12.58 -7.93
N ALA A 116 9.48 12.57 -6.59
CA ALA A 116 8.85 11.51 -5.80
C ALA A 116 7.33 11.37 -6.02
N VAL A 117 6.65 12.50 -6.26
CA VAL A 117 5.22 12.53 -6.52
C VAL A 117 4.92 12.06 -7.95
N GLY A 118 5.63 12.57 -8.95
CA GLY A 118 5.47 12.16 -10.35
C GLY A 118 5.67 10.66 -10.53
N ASN A 119 6.74 10.11 -9.93
CA ASN A 119 7.01 8.68 -9.99
C ASN A 119 5.92 7.83 -9.33
N THR A 120 5.35 8.32 -8.23
CA THR A 120 4.22 7.64 -7.56
C THR A 120 2.98 7.62 -8.45
N VAL A 121 2.69 8.74 -9.14
CA VAL A 121 1.58 8.85 -10.10
C VAL A 121 1.76 7.88 -11.26
N ILE A 122 2.91 7.95 -11.94
CA ILE A 122 3.19 7.09 -13.10
C ILE A 122 3.11 5.62 -12.70
N ARG A 123 3.64 5.25 -11.53
CA ARG A 123 3.61 3.86 -11.06
C ARG A 123 2.20 3.32 -10.81
N LEU A 124 1.27 4.16 -10.36
CA LEU A 124 -0.09 3.71 -10.02
C LEU A 124 -1.05 3.71 -11.21
N CYS A 125 -0.71 4.45 -12.27
CA CYS A 125 -1.47 4.52 -13.52
C CYS A 125 -0.99 3.55 -14.61
N ARG A 126 0.07 2.77 -14.35
CA ARG A 126 0.53 1.66 -15.20
C ARG A 126 -0.29 0.40 -14.95
#